data_AF-A0A243RJ02-F1
#
_entry.id   AF-A0A243RJ02-F1
#
_cell.length_a   1.000
_cell.length_b   1.000
_cell.length_c   1.000
_cell.angle_alpha   90.00
_cell.angle_beta   90.00
_cell.angle_gamma   90.00
#
_symmetry.space_group_name_H-M   'P 1'
#
loop_
_entity.id
_entity.type
_entity.pdbx_description
1 polymer ?
#
loop_
_entity_poly.entity_id
_entity_poly.type
_entity_poly.pdbx_seq_one_letter_code
_entity_poly.pdbx_strand_id
1 'polypeptide(L)' 'MSRAALLVLADGRFPAGGHAHSGGAEAAVTAGRVHDVASLREFCRGRLHT' A
#
# COMPACT_ATOMS: atom_id res chain seq x y z
N MET A 1 26.73 -3.82 -8.21
CA MET A 1 25.66 -3.72 -7.19
C MET A 1 24.72 -4.90 -7.36
N SER A 2 24.54 -5.72 -6.33
CA SER A 2 23.86 -7.02 -6.42
C SER A 2 22.34 -6.88 -6.39
N ARG A 3 21.66 -7.46 -7.37
CA ARG A 3 20.18 -7.53 -7.51
C ARG A 3 19.48 -8.11 -6.28
N ALA A 4 20.17 -8.97 -5.52
CA ALA A 4 19.68 -9.54 -4.27
C ALA A 4 19.49 -8.48 -3.16
N ALA A 5 20.34 -7.46 -3.11
CA ALA A 5 20.20 -6.38 -2.13
C ALA A 5 18.92 -5.57 -2.35
N LEU A 6 18.51 -5.38 -3.61
CA LEU A 6 17.25 -4.71 -3.95
C LEU A 6 16.03 -5.52 -3.50
N LEU A 7 16.09 -6.85 -3.55
CA LEU A 7 15.00 -7.71 -3.07
C LEU A 7 14.85 -7.61 -1.54
N VAL A 8 15.96 -7.54 -0.81
CA VAL A 8 15.93 -7.38 0.65
C VAL A 8 15.32 -6.04 1.05
N LEU A 9 15.61 -4.96 0.31
CA LEU A 9 15.04 -3.63 0.58
C LEU A 9 13.53 -3.55 0.26
N ALA A 10 13.05 -4.30 -0.73
CA ALA A 10 11.63 -4.34 -1.09
C ALA A 10 10.81 -5.34 -0.26
N ASP A 11 11.44 -6.11 0.63
CA ASP A 11 10.77 -7.13 1.44
C ASP A 11 9.92 -6.47 2.54
N GLY A 12 8.62 -6.79 2.59
CA GLY A 12 7.71 -6.26 3.62
C GLY A 12 8.06 -6.68 5.06
N ARG A 13 8.90 -7.71 5.23
CA ARG A 13 9.44 -8.14 6.52
C ARG A 13 10.66 -7.33 6.95
N PHE A 14 11.17 -6.44 6.09
CA PHE A 14 12.30 -5.59 6.42
C PHE A 14 11.97 -4.74 7.65
N PRO A 15 12.77 -4.78 8.73
CA PRO A 15 12.40 -4.23 10.03
C PRO A 15 12.62 -2.70 10.11
N ALA A 16 12.09 -1.96 9.13
CA ALA A 16 12.15 -0.50 9.08
C ALA A 16 10.94 0.19 9.73
N GLY A 17 9.93 -0.58 10.19
CA GLY A 17 8.70 -0.07 10.80
C GLY A 17 7.59 0.22 9.78
N GLY A 18 6.40 -0.36 10.00
CA GLY A 18 5.26 -0.28 9.05
C GLY A 18 4.25 0.85 9.30
N HIS A 19 4.50 1.73 10.27
CA HIS A 19 3.45 2.56 10.90
C HIS A 19 3.07 3.85 10.15
N ALA A 20 3.61 4.10 8.95
CA ALA A 20 3.38 5.36 8.22
C ALA A 20 2.45 5.26 6.99
N HIS A 21 1.94 4.07 6.62
CA HIS A 21 1.43 3.88 5.26
C HIS A 21 0.06 3.16 5.11
N SER A 22 -0.91 3.39 6.01
CA SER A 22 -2.31 3.03 5.70
C SER A 22 -2.83 3.80 4.48
N GLY A 23 -2.26 4.98 4.21
CA GLY A 23 -2.53 5.82 3.03
C GLY A 23 -4.01 6.19 2.87
N GLY A 24 -4.71 6.33 3.99
CA GLY A 24 -6.13 6.70 4.01
C GLY A 24 -7.08 5.55 3.63
N ALA A 25 -6.59 4.32 3.51
CA ALA A 25 -7.43 3.15 3.21
C ALA A 25 -8.52 2.95 4.28
N GLU A 26 -8.15 3.08 5.56
CA GLU A 26 -9.12 2.98 6.67
C GLU A 26 -10.23 4.02 6.56
N ALA A 27 -9.89 5.28 6.29
CA ALA A 27 -10.89 6.33 6.08
C ALA A 27 -11.74 6.09 4.82
N ALA A 28 -11.18 5.52 3.76
CA ALA A 28 -11.91 5.17 2.54
C ALA A 28 -12.91 4.03 2.76
N VAL A 29 -12.56 3.05 3.61
CA VAL A 29 -13.47 1.98 4.05
C VAL A 29 -14.58 2.55 4.93
N THR A 30 -14.25 3.36 5.93
CA THR A 30 -15.24 4.01 6.81
C THR A 30 -16.22 4.88 6.01
N ALA A 31 -15.76 5.52 4.94
CA ALA A 31 -16.59 6.32 4.03
C ALA A 31 -17.38 5.49 2.99
N GLY A 32 -17.28 4.16 3.00
CA GLY A 32 -17.95 3.26 2.05
C GLY A 32 -17.37 3.28 0.62
N ARG A 33 -16.30 4.03 0.38
CA ARG A 33 -15.66 4.13 -0.95
C ARG A 33 -14.85 2.89 -1.32
N VAL A 34 -14.37 2.15 -0.33
CA VAL A 34 -13.74 0.83 -0.49
C VAL A 34 -14.53 -0.17 0.32
N HIS A 35 -15.16 -1.13 -0.35
CA HIS A 35 -16.03 -2.13 0.27
C HIS A 35 -15.89 -3.53 -0.35
N ASP A 36 -15.10 -3.66 -1.41
CA ASP A 36 -14.80 -4.92 -2.09
C ASP A 36 -13.43 -4.87 -2.80
N VAL A 37 -13.06 -5.95 -3.47
CA VAL A 37 -11.78 -6.04 -4.18
C VAL A 37 -11.71 -5.09 -5.39
N ALA A 38 -12.84 -4.84 -6.06
CA ALA A 38 -12.89 -3.96 -7.22
C ALA A 38 -12.65 -2.50 -6.82
N SER A 39 -13.34 -2.01 -5.79
CA SER A 39 -13.19 -0.68 -5.22
C SER A 39 -11.81 -0.47 -4.59
N LEU A 40 -11.23 -1.49 -3.94
CA LEU A 40 -9.85 -1.42 -3.44
C LEU A 40 -8.84 -1.22 -4.58
N ARG A 41 -9.00 -1.96 -5.69
CA ARG A 41 -8.15 -1.81 -6.88
C ARG A 41 -8.24 -0.40 -7.47
N GLU A 42 -9.46 0.14 -7.59
CA GLU A 42 -9.64 1.52 -8.08
C GLU A 42 -9.04 2.55 -7.12
N PHE A 43 -9.18 2.36 -5.81
CA PHE A 43 -8.54 3.19 -4.80
C PHE A 43 -7.01 3.18 -4.93
N CYS A 44 -6.39 2.00 -5.01
CA CYS A 44 -4.94 1.88 -5.20
C CYS A 44 -4.47 2.48 -6.52
N ARG A 45 -5.24 2.33 -7.60
CA ARG A 45 -4.92 2.94 -8.89
C ARG A 45 -4.98 4.47 -8.82
N GLY A 46 -6.03 5.04 -8.23
CA GLY A 46 -6.14 6.49 -8.03
C GLY A 46 -4.96 7.07 -7.23
N ARG A 47 -4.56 6.37 -6.16
CA ARG A 47 -3.42 6.71 -5.30
C ARG A 47 -2.07 6.73 -6.03
N LEU A 48 -1.90 6.03 -7.14
CA LEU A 48 -0.66 6.08 -7.94
C LEU A 48 -0.57 7.33 -8.81
N HIS A 49 -1.68 8.01 -9.02
CA HIS A 49 -1.78 9.21 -9.86
C HIS A 49 -1.77 10.53 -9.07
N THR A 50 -1.70 10.47 -7.73
CA THR A 50 -1.74 11.62 -6.82
C THR A 50 -0.72 11.45 -5.70
#